data_AF-A0A915P604-F1
#
_entry.id   AF-A0A915P604-F1
#
_cell.length_a   1.000
_cell.length_b   1.000
_cell.length_c   1.000
_cell.angle_alpha   90.00
_cell.angle_beta   90.00
_cell.angle_gamma   90.00
#
_symmetry.space_group_name_H-M   'P 1'
#
loop_
_entity.id
_entity.type
_entity.pdbx_description
1 polymer ?
#
loop_
_entity_poly.entity_id
_entity_poly.type
_entity_poly.pdbx_seq_one_letter_code
_entity_poly.pdbx_strand_id
1 'polypeptide(L)'
;MKSLTGSSDFLIDVEKQESLLDSALKIVKNESFEMKRSLDQNELMDALKHAVQMICELRTSILMPKFYYRLYIDVTNELQHFLTFLTDRYLGEEQKFSVAELYETVQYTGNIVPRLYLLITVGVVYIKSGESPSTDILHDLVEMCRGVQHPLRGLFLRNYLLTSTKEFIPDKPPPTLSLLQNKNRNSINEDFGEDEEENKLEDVEEETTGDVRDAIDFIMVNFAEMNKLWVRMQHQGPSRESEKRERERRELRILVGTNLVRLSQLQNLELSLYRQIVLPGILEQSVSCREPISQEYLMECVIQ
;
A
#
# COMPACT_ATOMS: atom_id res chain seq x y z
N MET A 1 -2.55 36.82 34.35
CA MET A 1 -2.89 35.57 35.07
C MET A 1 -3.74 34.60 34.22
N LYS A 2 -3.37 34.37 32.95
CA LYS A 2 -3.97 33.34 32.09
C LYS A 2 -2.83 32.62 31.36
N SER A 3 -2.23 31.60 31.99
CA SER A 3 -1.26 30.71 31.31
C SER A 3 -1.00 29.38 32.02
N LEU A 4 -1.84 28.94 32.96
CA LEU A 4 -1.61 27.69 33.71
C LEU A 4 -2.69 26.62 33.51
N THR A 5 -3.82 26.94 32.87
CA THR A 5 -4.91 25.98 32.61
C THR A 5 -4.74 25.19 31.31
N GLY A 6 -3.90 25.65 30.38
CA GLY A 6 -3.70 24.98 29.08
C GLY A 6 -2.88 23.69 29.17
N SER A 7 -1.95 23.61 30.13
CA SER A 7 -1.09 22.42 30.29
C SER A 7 -1.81 21.26 30.98
N SER A 8 -2.72 21.55 31.91
CA SER A 8 -3.53 20.51 32.58
C SER A 8 -4.58 19.91 31.64
N ASP A 9 -5.26 20.73 30.85
CA ASP A 9 -6.26 20.23 29.88
C ASP A 9 -5.62 19.40 28.77
N PHE A 10 -4.39 19.75 28.35
CA PHE A 10 -3.63 18.97 27.38
C PHE A 10 -3.16 17.62 27.95
N LEU A 11 -2.72 17.58 29.21
CA LEU A 11 -2.35 16.33 29.88
C LEU A 11 -3.55 15.39 30.05
N ILE A 12 -4.72 15.94 30.39
CA ILE A 12 -5.97 15.17 30.50
C ILE A 12 -6.40 14.60 29.14
N ASP A 13 -6.22 15.35 28.04
CA ASP A 13 -6.49 14.86 26.69
C ASP A 13 -5.54 13.70 26.32
N VAL A 14 -4.27 13.80 26.69
CA VAL A 14 -3.27 12.74 26.45
C VAL A 14 -3.56 11.47 27.24
N GLU A 15 -3.85 11.55 28.55
CA GLU A 15 -4.18 10.38 29.37
C GLU A 15 -5.46 9.68 28.87
N LYS A 16 -6.45 10.45 28.44
CA LYS A 16 -7.67 9.92 27.83
C LYS A 16 -7.38 9.21 26.52
N GLN A 17 -6.51 9.76 25.68
CA GLN A 17 -6.07 9.14 24.42
C GLN A 17 -5.29 7.84 24.68
N GLU A 18 -4.45 7.79 25.71
CA GLU A 18 -3.76 6.56 26.13
C GLU A 18 -4.73 5.48 26.60
N SER A 19 -5.72 5.83 27.42
CA SER A 19 -6.74 4.88 27.86
C SER A 19 -7.58 4.32 26.70
N LEU A 20 -7.92 5.16 25.73
CA LEU A 20 -8.61 4.73 24.51
C LEU A 20 -7.73 3.80 23.66
N LEU A 21 -6.45 4.14 23.49
CA LEU A 21 -5.50 3.31 22.78
C LEU A 21 -5.34 1.95 23.47
N ASP A 22 -5.15 1.91 24.79
CA ASP A 22 -4.99 0.66 25.54
C ASP A 22 -6.22 -0.24 25.43
N SER A 23 -7.41 0.35 25.38
CA SER A 23 -8.66 -0.39 25.18
C SER A 23 -8.69 -1.04 23.79
N ALA A 24 -8.34 -0.29 22.74
CA ALA A 24 -8.24 -0.81 21.38
C ALA A 24 -7.14 -1.88 21.26
N LEU A 25 -5.96 -1.66 21.85
CA LEU A 25 -4.84 -2.60 21.82
C LEU A 25 -5.15 -3.92 22.54
N LYS A 26 -5.96 -3.89 23.61
CA LYS A 26 -6.44 -5.12 24.26
C LYS A 26 -7.33 -5.93 23.33
N ILE A 27 -8.22 -5.27 22.59
CA ILE A 27 -9.07 -5.95 21.58
C ILE A 27 -8.17 -6.54 20.50
N VAL A 28 -7.24 -5.75 19.94
CA VAL A 28 -6.30 -6.23 18.91
C VAL A 28 -5.52 -7.45 19.38
N LYS A 29 -5.01 -7.46 20.61
CA LYS A 29 -4.26 -8.61 21.16
C LYS A 29 -5.12 -9.85 21.37
N ASN A 30 -6.37 -9.67 21.83
CA ASN A 30 -7.29 -10.79 22.02
C ASN A 30 -7.69 -11.40 20.68
N GLU A 31 -8.08 -10.55 19.72
CA GLU A 31 -8.46 -11.00 18.38
C GLU A 31 -7.28 -11.58 17.60
N SER A 32 -6.06 -11.03 17.74
CA SER A 32 -4.88 -11.59 17.08
C SER A 32 -4.49 -12.96 17.65
N PHE A 33 -4.70 -13.17 18.94
CA PHE A 33 -4.49 -14.47 19.59
C PHE A 33 -5.47 -15.52 19.08
N GLU A 34 -6.78 -15.22 19.07
CA GLU A 34 -7.79 -16.13 18.55
C GLU A 34 -7.62 -16.36 17.05
N MET A 35 -7.25 -15.33 16.27
CA MET A 35 -6.89 -15.48 14.86
C MET A 35 -5.77 -16.51 14.68
N LYS A 36 -4.64 -16.38 15.39
CA LYS A 36 -3.51 -17.34 15.31
C LYS A 36 -3.95 -18.76 15.69
N ARG A 37 -4.75 -18.89 16.74
CA ARG A 37 -5.28 -20.18 17.17
C ARG A 37 -6.19 -20.83 16.13
N SER A 38 -7.07 -20.07 15.48
CA SER A 38 -7.90 -20.56 14.38
C SER A 38 -7.07 -20.95 13.17
N LEU A 39 -5.96 -20.24 12.90
CA LEU A 39 -5.01 -20.61 11.84
C LEU A 39 -4.33 -21.95 12.14
N ASP A 40 -3.88 -22.17 13.38
CA ASP A 40 -3.30 -23.45 13.82
C ASP A 40 -4.31 -24.61 13.70
N GLN A 41 -5.59 -24.33 13.89
CA GLN A 41 -6.70 -25.29 13.77
C GLN A 41 -7.17 -25.48 12.32
N ASN A 42 -6.57 -24.80 11.34
CA ASN A 42 -6.95 -24.79 9.92
C ASN A 42 -8.34 -24.20 9.61
N GLU A 43 -8.90 -23.39 10.51
CA GLU A 43 -10.20 -22.73 10.34
C GLU A 43 -10.02 -21.31 9.75
N LEU A 44 -9.77 -21.23 8.44
CA LEU A 44 -9.47 -19.97 7.74
C LEU A 44 -10.59 -18.93 7.87
N MET A 45 -11.85 -19.35 7.75
CA MET A 45 -13.00 -18.44 7.80
C MET A 45 -13.17 -17.80 9.18
N ASP A 46 -12.87 -18.54 10.25
CA ASP A 46 -12.94 -18.00 11.60
C ASP A 46 -11.74 -17.11 11.90
N ALA A 47 -10.54 -17.48 11.42
CA ALA A 47 -9.39 -16.60 11.45
C ALA A 47 -9.65 -15.26 10.71
N LEU A 48 -10.31 -15.30 9.55
CA LEU A 48 -10.72 -14.09 8.81
C LEU A 48 -11.69 -13.23 9.62
N LYS A 49 -12.66 -13.82 10.34
CA LYS A 49 -13.58 -13.06 11.19
C LYS A 49 -12.83 -12.32 12.30
N HIS A 50 -11.91 -13.00 12.98
CA HIS A 50 -11.05 -12.39 14.00
C HIS A 50 -10.14 -11.30 13.41
N ALA A 51 -9.57 -11.52 12.21
CA ALA A 51 -8.79 -10.51 11.50
C ALA A 51 -9.64 -9.27 11.15
N VAL A 52 -10.89 -9.45 10.68
CA VAL A 52 -11.83 -8.34 10.42
C VAL A 52 -12.13 -7.57 11.70
N GLN A 53 -12.37 -8.25 12.83
CA GLN A 53 -12.64 -7.62 14.12
C GLN A 53 -11.43 -6.82 14.62
N MET A 54 -10.23 -7.39 14.52
CA MET A 54 -8.98 -6.69 14.82
C MET A 54 -8.82 -5.41 13.99
N ILE A 55 -9.03 -5.48 12.67
CA ILE A 55 -8.88 -4.31 11.78
C ILE A 55 -10.02 -3.29 11.99
N CYS A 56 -11.17 -3.69 12.51
CA CYS A 56 -12.25 -2.75 12.81
C CYS A 56 -11.81 -1.65 13.79
N GLU A 57 -10.82 -1.88 14.65
CA GLU A 57 -10.25 -0.86 15.54
C GLU A 57 -9.59 0.30 14.78
N LEU A 58 -9.03 0.05 13.58
CA LEU A 58 -8.49 1.11 12.69
C LEU A 58 -9.59 2.04 12.15
N ARG A 59 -10.86 1.73 12.36
CA ARG A 59 -11.96 2.64 12.02
C ARG A 59 -12.14 3.78 13.01
N THR A 60 -11.38 3.84 14.09
CA THR A 60 -11.47 4.99 15.00
C THR A 60 -11.12 6.30 14.27
N SER A 61 -11.80 7.40 14.62
CA SER A 61 -11.42 8.78 14.26
C SER A 61 -11.12 9.62 15.50
N ILE A 62 -11.12 9.00 16.67
CA ILE A 62 -10.98 9.71 17.96
C ILE A 62 -9.50 9.84 18.33
N LEU A 63 -8.67 8.93 17.82
CA LEU A 63 -7.24 8.90 18.11
C LEU A 63 -6.47 9.98 17.34
N MET A 64 -5.58 10.67 18.04
CA MET A 64 -4.60 11.55 17.40
C MET A 64 -3.61 10.73 16.56
N PRO A 65 -2.96 11.33 15.53
CA PRO A 65 -2.07 10.62 14.61
C PRO A 65 -1.00 9.76 15.28
N LYS A 66 -0.36 10.25 16.34
CA LYS A 66 0.66 9.51 17.10
C LYS A 66 0.11 8.21 17.72
N PHE A 67 -1.08 8.26 18.31
CA PHE A 67 -1.70 7.07 18.92
C PHE A 67 -2.27 6.13 17.85
N TYR A 68 -2.86 6.69 16.80
CA TYR A 68 -3.30 5.92 15.65
C TYR A 68 -2.13 5.19 14.98
N TYR A 69 -0.95 5.81 14.88
CA TYR A 69 0.25 5.17 14.34
C TYR A 69 0.70 3.96 15.16
N ARG A 70 0.64 4.04 16.50
CA ARG A 70 0.93 2.89 17.37
C ARG A 70 -0.04 1.74 17.14
N LEU A 71 -1.34 2.04 17.12
CA LEU A 71 -2.38 1.04 16.80
C LEU A 71 -2.16 0.44 15.41
N TYR A 72 -1.84 1.27 14.42
CA TYR A 72 -1.54 0.86 13.06
C TYR A 72 -0.37 -0.13 13.00
N ILE A 73 0.76 0.17 13.66
CA ILE A 73 1.93 -0.72 13.69
C ILE A 73 1.51 -2.10 14.22
N ASP A 74 0.86 -2.15 15.38
CA ASP A 74 0.48 -3.41 16.02
C ASP A 74 -0.47 -4.22 15.13
N VAL A 75 -1.50 -3.60 14.54
CA VAL A 75 -2.41 -4.29 13.61
C VAL A 75 -1.67 -4.78 12.36
N THR A 76 -0.81 -3.96 11.75
CA THR A 76 -0.08 -4.36 10.54
C THR A 76 0.96 -5.47 10.78
N ASN A 77 1.58 -5.50 11.96
CA ASN A 77 2.46 -6.61 12.36
C ASN A 77 1.69 -7.93 12.45
N GLU A 78 0.48 -7.90 13.03
CA GLU A 78 -0.38 -9.09 13.10
C GLU A 78 -0.89 -9.53 11.71
N LEU A 79 -1.20 -8.57 10.84
CA LEU A 79 -1.52 -8.88 9.43
C LEU A 79 -0.33 -9.45 8.67
N GLN A 80 0.91 -9.08 9.01
CA GLN A 80 2.10 -9.67 8.40
C GLN A 80 2.25 -11.14 8.80
N HIS A 81 1.95 -11.50 10.06
CA HIS A 81 1.90 -12.91 10.47
C HIS A 81 0.83 -13.69 9.69
N PHE A 82 -0.35 -13.09 9.51
CA PHE A 82 -1.40 -13.66 8.68
C PHE A 82 -0.96 -13.84 7.22
N LEU A 83 -0.28 -12.84 6.64
CA LEU A 83 0.28 -12.90 5.29
C LEU A 83 1.27 -14.05 5.12
N THR A 84 2.22 -14.19 6.04
CA THR A 84 3.21 -15.27 6.01
C THR A 84 2.51 -16.63 6.07
N PHE A 85 1.55 -16.80 7.00
CA PHE A 85 0.78 -18.04 7.09
C PHE A 85 0.04 -18.37 5.79
N LEU A 86 -0.63 -17.40 5.17
CA LEU A 86 -1.32 -17.61 3.89
C LEU A 86 -0.35 -17.97 2.77
N THR A 87 0.81 -17.33 2.73
CA THR A 87 1.86 -17.60 1.74
C THR A 87 2.41 -19.02 1.91
N ASP A 88 2.77 -19.41 3.14
CA ASP A 88 3.31 -20.74 3.46
C ASP A 88 2.29 -21.85 3.15
N ARG A 89 1.02 -21.59 3.44
CA ARG A 89 -0.07 -22.53 3.17
C ARG A 89 -0.36 -22.67 1.68
N TYR A 90 -0.20 -21.60 0.89
CA TYR A 90 -0.35 -21.66 -0.55
C TYR A 90 0.82 -22.38 -1.22
N LEU A 91 2.06 -22.12 -0.77
CA LEU A 91 3.27 -22.75 -1.30
C LEU A 91 3.44 -24.21 -0.85
N GLY A 92 2.79 -24.62 0.24
CA GLY A 92 2.77 -26.00 0.70
C GLY A 92 1.96 -26.92 -0.22
N GLU A 93 2.40 -28.18 -0.37
CA GLU A 93 1.82 -29.20 -1.28
C GLU A 93 0.34 -29.54 -1.01
N GLU A 94 -0.25 -29.08 0.10
CA GLU A 94 -1.68 -29.23 0.38
C GLU A 94 -2.48 -28.01 -0.12
N GLN A 95 -2.73 -27.95 -1.43
CA GLN A 95 -3.60 -26.95 -2.04
C GLN A 95 -5.04 -27.12 -1.53
N LYS A 96 -5.38 -26.41 -0.44
CA LYS A 96 -6.69 -26.51 0.23
C LYS A 96 -7.72 -25.49 -0.23
N PHE A 97 -7.34 -24.42 -0.94
CA PHE A 97 -8.26 -23.39 -1.44
C PHE A 97 -7.66 -22.61 -2.61
N SER A 98 -8.49 -22.07 -3.50
CA SER A 98 -8.06 -21.15 -4.57
C SER A 98 -7.86 -19.74 -4.02
N VAL A 99 -6.76 -19.08 -4.39
CA VAL A 99 -6.47 -17.72 -3.91
C VAL A 99 -7.42 -16.70 -4.52
N ALA A 100 -7.86 -16.92 -5.76
CA ALA A 100 -8.94 -16.14 -6.38
C ALA A 100 -10.23 -16.16 -5.55
N GLU A 101 -10.69 -17.33 -5.09
CA GLU A 101 -11.88 -17.43 -4.23
C GLU A 101 -11.69 -16.70 -2.90
N LEU A 102 -10.48 -16.74 -2.33
CA LEU A 102 -10.16 -15.99 -1.11
C LEU A 102 -10.20 -14.47 -1.35
N TYR A 103 -9.65 -14.01 -2.49
CA TYR A 103 -9.66 -12.61 -2.90
C TYR A 103 -11.10 -12.10 -3.05
N GLU A 104 -12.00 -12.89 -3.66
CA GLU A 104 -13.43 -12.57 -3.72
C GLU A 104 -14.10 -12.62 -2.34
N THR A 105 -13.79 -13.64 -1.53
CA THR A 105 -14.40 -13.85 -0.21
C THR A 105 -14.18 -12.64 0.70
N VAL A 106 -12.97 -12.10 0.72
CA VAL A 106 -12.62 -10.92 1.52
C VAL A 106 -13.43 -9.69 1.11
N GLN A 107 -13.82 -9.55 -0.16
CA GLN A 107 -14.58 -8.40 -0.65
C GLN A 107 -16.01 -8.34 -0.07
N TYR A 108 -16.58 -9.45 0.39
CA TYR A 108 -17.89 -9.46 1.06
C TYR A 108 -17.89 -8.81 2.45
N THR A 109 -16.71 -8.48 3.00
CA THR A 109 -16.60 -7.79 4.29
C THR A 109 -17.31 -6.44 4.25
N GLY A 110 -18.40 -6.27 5.01
CA GLY A 110 -19.26 -5.08 4.88
C GLY A 110 -18.57 -3.72 5.11
N ASN A 111 -17.52 -3.68 5.93
CA ASN A 111 -16.80 -2.45 6.28
C ASN A 111 -15.59 -2.21 5.37
N ILE A 112 -15.51 -1.04 4.76
CA ILE A 112 -14.48 -0.73 3.76
C ILE A 112 -13.04 -0.78 4.29
N VAL A 113 -12.78 -0.31 5.51
CA VAL A 113 -11.41 -0.30 6.07
C VAL A 113 -10.90 -1.73 6.29
N PRO A 114 -11.57 -2.60 7.06
CA PRO A 114 -11.18 -4.01 7.16
C PRO A 114 -11.08 -4.72 5.82
N ARG A 115 -12.05 -4.47 4.92
CA ARG A 115 -12.05 -5.05 3.57
C ARG A 115 -10.76 -4.73 2.83
N LEU A 116 -10.36 -3.47 2.76
CA LEU A 116 -9.20 -3.07 1.96
C LEU A 116 -7.87 -3.51 2.56
N TYR A 117 -7.72 -3.51 3.89
CA TYR A 117 -6.51 -4.07 4.52
C TYR A 117 -6.34 -5.56 4.20
N LEU A 118 -7.41 -6.35 4.37
CA LEU A 118 -7.38 -7.76 4.01
C LEU A 118 -7.21 -7.98 2.50
N LEU A 119 -7.85 -7.15 1.68
CA LEU A 119 -7.73 -7.23 0.22
C LEU A 119 -6.29 -6.98 -0.23
N ILE A 120 -5.59 -6.03 0.37
CA ILE A 120 -4.15 -5.80 0.13
C ILE A 120 -3.34 -7.02 0.58
N THR A 121 -3.60 -7.54 1.79
CA THR A 121 -2.88 -8.71 2.31
C THR A 121 -3.05 -9.93 1.39
N VAL A 122 -4.29 -10.27 1.02
CA VAL A 122 -4.58 -11.40 0.12
C VAL A 122 -4.10 -11.09 -1.30
N GLY A 123 -4.19 -9.85 -1.77
CA GLY A 123 -3.67 -9.44 -3.07
C GLY A 123 -2.17 -9.67 -3.20
N VAL A 124 -1.40 -9.45 -2.14
CA VAL A 124 0.04 -9.80 -2.13
C VAL A 124 0.25 -11.31 -2.24
N VAL A 125 -0.54 -12.12 -1.55
CA VAL A 125 -0.50 -13.59 -1.72
C VAL A 125 -0.86 -13.95 -3.17
N TYR A 126 -1.89 -13.32 -3.73
CA TYR A 126 -2.37 -13.59 -5.07
C TYR A 126 -1.33 -13.29 -6.14
N ILE A 127 -0.55 -12.23 -5.96
CA ILE A 127 0.61 -11.93 -6.83
C ILE A 127 1.69 -13.01 -6.67
N LYS A 128 2.05 -13.37 -5.43
CA LYS A 128 3.04 -14.43 -5.15
C LYS A 128 2.63 -15.79 -5.70
N SER A 129 1.33 -16.01 -5.81
CA SER A 129 0.74 -17.26 -6.29
C SER A 129 0.89 -17.46 -7.80
N GLY A 130 1.16 -16.41 -8.56
CA GLY A 130 1.29 -16.46 -10.03
C GLY A 130 -0.04 -16.67 -10.78
N GLU A 131 -1.18 -16.72 -10.08
CA GLU A 131 -2.49 -16.96 -10.69
C GLU A 131 -2.98 -15.77 -11.55
N SER A 132 -2.47 -14.56 -11.30
CA SER A 132 -2.83 -13.34 -12.04
C SER A 132 -1.64 -12.40 -12.16
N PRO A 133 -1.54 -11.62 -13.25
CA PRO A 133 -0.49 -10.62 -13.44
C PRO A 133 -0.45 -9.60 -12.29
N SER A 134 0.76 -9.26 -11.85
CA SER A 134 0.97 -8.33 -10.74
C SER A 134 0.44 -6.92 -11.04
N THR A 135 0.55 -6.46 -12.28
CA THR A 135 0.05 -5.15 -12.74
C THR A 135 -1.44 -4.98 -12.51
N ASP A 136 -2.24 -6.00 -12.82
CA ASP A 136 -3.69 -5.90 -12.78
C ASP A 136 -4.17 -5.84 -11.33
N ILE A 137 -3.58 -6.67 -10.45
CA ILE A 137 -3.85 -6.65 -9.02
C ILE A 137 -3.41 -5.30 -8.41
N LEU A 138 -2.22 -4.80 -8.75
CA LEU A 138 -1.72 -3.52 -8.23
C LEU A 138 -2.62 -2.34 -8.67
N HIS A 139 -3.08 -2.35 -9.92
CA HIS A 139 -4.00 -1.33 -10.43
C HIS A 139 -5.36 -1.41 -9.72
N ASP A 140 -5.94 -2.61 -9.58
CA ASP A 140 -7.19 -2.83 -8.84
C ASP A 140 -7.07 -2.33 -7.39
N LEU A 141 -6.01 -2.73 -6.67
CA LEU A 141 -5.80 -2.32 -5.28
C LEU A 141 -5.70 -0.78 -5.12
N VAL A 142 -5.01 -0.08 -6.04
CA VAL A 142 -4.90 1.38 -6.00
C VAL A 142 -6.25 2.06 -6.26
N GLU A 143 -7.03 1.56 -7.21
CA GLU A 143 -8.36 2.06 -7.54
C GLU A 143 -9.34 1.81 -6.38
N MET A 144 -9.34 0.61 -5.81
CA MET A 144 -10.16 0.25 -4.66
C MET A 144 -9.81 1.08 -3.41
N CYS A 145 -8.53 1.45 -3.22
CA CYS A 145 -8.11 2.38 -2.16
C CYS A 145 -8.70 3.79 -2.29
N ARG A 146 -9.25 4.19 -3.45
CA ARG A 146 -9.98 5.47 -3.59
C ARG A 146 -11.26 5.50 -2.77
N GLY A 147 -11.80 4.35 -2.36
CA GLY A 147 -13.00 4.31 -1.52
C GLY A 147 -12.82 4.91 -0.12
N VAL A 148 -11.58 5.03 0.40
CA VAL A 148 -11.30 5.60 1.72
C VAL A 148 -10.86 7.06 1.61
N GLN A 149 -11.83 7.96 1.74
CA GLN A 149 -11.62 9.40 1.63
C GLN A 149 -11.30 10.10 2.96
N HIS A 150 -11.32 9.38 4.09
CA HIS A 150 -10.95 9.95 5.38
C HIS A 150 -9.42 10.18 5.45
N PRO A 151 -8.94 11.41 5.71
CA PRO A 151 -7.51 11.72 5.60
C PRO A 151 -6.56 10.80 6.37
N LEU A 152 -6.77 10.65 7.69
CA LEU A 152 -5.89 9.84 8.53
C LEU A 152 -5.88 8.36 8.10
N ARG A 153 -7.06 7.73 8.05
CA ARG A 153 -7.22 6.32 7.67
C ARG A 153 -6.73 6.03 6.24
N GLY A 154 -7.01 6.92 5.29
CA GLY A 154 -6.59 6.78 3.91
C GLY A 154 -5.08 6.89 3.74
N LEU A 155 -4.41 7.80 4.47
CA LEU A 155 -2.95 7.90 4.48
C LEU A 155 -2.30 6.61 4.98
N PHE A 156 -2.79 6.06 6.10
CA PHE A 156 -2.25 4.82 6.65
C PHE A 156 -2.55 3.59 5.78
N LEU A 157 -3.73 3.51 5.19
CA LEU A 157 -4.08 2.43 4.25
C LEU A 157 -3.19 2.46 3.01
N ARG A 158 -2.99 3.64 2.42
CA ARG A 158 -2.13 3.80 1.24
C ARG A 158 -0.65 3.60 1.54
N ASN A 159 -0.21 3.94 2.76
CA ASN A 159 1.13 3.61 3.22
C ASN A 159 1.30 2.09 3.42
N TYR A 160 0.27 1.40 3.93
CA TYR A 160 0.25 -0.05 4.02
C TYR A 160 0.36 -0.69 2.63
N LEU A 161 -0.46 -0.25 1.66
CA LEU A 161 -0.36 -0.68 0.27
C LEU A 161 1.07 -0.56 -0.26
N LEU A 162 1.68 0.62 -0.18
CA LEU A 162 3.04 0.87 -0.69
C LEU A 162 4.13 0.03 0.01
N THR A 163 3.91 -0.33 1.28
CA THR A 163 4.84 -1.16 2.05
C THR A 163 4.70 -2.62 1.68
N SER A 164 3.46 -3.11 1.61
CA SER A 164 3.13 -4.50 1.31
C SER A 164 3.43 -4.89 -0.14
N THR A 165 3.31 -3.96 -1.09
CA THR A 165 3.55 -4.25 -2.51
C THR A 165 4.99 -4.02 -2.96
N LYS A 166 5.88 -3.55 -2.07
CA LYS A 166 7.26 -3.15 -2.40
C LYS A 166 8.01 -4.14 -3.30
N GLU A 167 7.91 -5.42 -3.00
CA GLU A 167 8.66 -6.50 -3.67
C GLU A 167 8.07 -6.89 -5.02
N PHE A 168 6.85 -6.44 -5.31
CA PHE A 168 6.07 -6.82 -6.50
C PHE A 168 5.90 -5.68 -7.51
N ILE A 169 6.46 -4.50 -7.20
CA ILE A 169 6.44 -3.35 -8.10
C ILE A 169 7.29 -3.69 -9.34
N PRO A 170 6.73 -3.65 -10.56
CA PRO A 170 7.48 -3.99 -11.76
C PRO A 170 8.64 -3.01 -12.02
N ASP A 171 9.87 -3.51 -12.05
CA ASP A 171 11.06 -2.68 -12.33
C ASP A 171 11.81 -3.23 -13.54
N LYS A 172 11.10 -3.81 -14.51
CA LYS A 172 11.71 -4.24 -15.79
C LYS A 172 11.93 -3.01 -16.67
N PRO A 173 13.03 -2.96 -17.46
CA PRO A 173 13.23 -1.89 -18.43
C PRO A 173 12.07 -1.89 -19.43
N PRO A 174 11.63 -0.70 -19.89
CA PRO A 174 10.55 -0.61 -20.85
C PRO A 174 10.93 -1.39 -22.12
N PRO A 175 9.97 -2.09 -22.76
CA PRO A 175 10.27 -2.89 -23.93
C PRO A 175 10.85 -2.00 -25.02
N THR A 176 12.15 -2.17 -25.29
CA THR A 176 12.82 -1.47 -26.38
C THR A 176 12.15 -1.90 -27.68
N LEU A 177 11.73 -0.93 -28.50
CA LEU A 177 11.12 -1.11 -29.84
C LEU A 177 11.94 -2.00 -30.80
N SER A 178 13.14 -2.45 -30.42
CA SER A 178 14.01 -3.35 -31.17
C SER A 178 13.51 -4.81 -31.23
N LEU A 179 12.67 -5.27 -30.30
CA LEU A 179 12.12 -6.64 -30.38
C LEU A 179 11.01 -6.80 -31.44
N LEU A 180 10.41 -5.70 -31.89
CA LEU A 180 9.43 -5.72 -33.00
C LEU A 180 10.09 -5.80 -34.38
N GLN A 181 11.39 -5.48 -34.49
CA GLN A 181 12.10 -5.59 -35.78
C GLN A 181 12.59 -7.03 -36.05
N ASN A 182 12.79 -7.86 -35.02
CA ASN A 182 13.24 -9.24 -35.21
C ASN A 182 12.13 -10.22 -35.59
N LYS A 183 10.85 -9.93 -35.31
CA LYS A 183 9.74 -10.77 -35.83
C LYS A 183 9.51 -10.61 -37.34
N ASN A 184 9.95 -9.50 -37.95
CA ASN A 184 9.78 -9.25 -39.38
C ASN A 184 10.93 -9.73 -40.27
N ARG A 185 11.95 -10.41 -39.72
CA ARG A 185 13.05 -10.98 -40.52
C ARG A 185 12.97 -12.48 -40.78
N ASN A 186 12.07 -13.21 -40.12
CA ASN A 186 11.95 -14.66 -40.26
C ASN A 186 10.80 -15.11 -41.19
N SER A 187 10.45 -14.33 -42.22
CA SER A 187 9.39 -14.68 -43.18
C SER A 187 9.89 -14.92 -44.60
N ILE A 188 11.20 -14.99 -44.83
CA ILE A 188 11.74 -15.36 -46.14
C ILE A 188 12.93 -16.29 -45.88
N ASN A 189 12.64 -17.60 -45.89
CA ASN A 189 13.50 -18.70 -46.36
C ASN A 189 12.83 -20.02 -45.93
N GLU A 190 11.85 -20.47 -46.71
CA GLU A 190 11.59 -21.91 -46.85
C GLU A 190 12.72 -22.46 -47.73
N ASP A 191 13.51 -23.43 -47.23
CA ASP A 191 13.75 -24.74 -47.87
C ASP A 191 14.92 -25.52 -47.21
N PHE A 192 14.71 -26.84 -47.06
CA PHE A 192 15.62 -27.95 -46.70
C PHE A 192 16.25 -28.10 -45.30
N GLY A 193 15.97 -29.25 -44.68
CA GLY A 193 16.94 -30.04 -43.90
C GLY A 193 16.54 -30.38 -42.47
N GLU A 194 16.16 -31.64 -42.23
CA GLU A 194 16.15 -32.26 -40.90
C GLU A 194 17.57 -32.23 -40.31
N ASP A 195 17.73 -31.72 -39.08
CA ASP A 195 18.62 -32.29 -38.06
C ASP A 195 18.29 -31.64 -36.70
N GLU A 196 18.13 -32.50 -35.71
CA GLU A 196 17.90 -32.19 -34.30
C GLU A 196 19.10 -31.46 -33.70
N GLU A 197 18.95 -30.19 -33.32
CA GLU A 197 19.79 -29.57 -32.29
C GLU A 197 18.93 -28.80 -31.29
N GLU A 198 19.07 -29.23 -30.03
CA GLU A 198 18.50 -28.66 -28.82
C GLU A 198 18.69 -27.14 -28.78
N ASN A 199 17.62 -26.38 -29.06
CA ASN A 199 17.51 -25.02 -28.54
C ASN A 199 16.67 -25.08 -27.26
N LYS A 200 17.37 -25.35 -26.15
CA LYS A 200 16.97 -24.93 -24.80
C LYS A 200 16.88 -23.41 -24.80
N LEU A 201 15.78 -22.88 -25.33
CA LEU A 201 15.35 -21.52 -25.10
C LEU A 201 14.92 -21.46 -23.64
N GLU A 202 15.91 -21.00 -22.87
CA GLU A 202 15.85 -20.43 -21.53
C GLU A 202 14.43 -20.23 -21.00
N ASP A 203 14.20 -20.85 -19.85
CA ASP A 203 13.00 -20.75 -19.02
C ASP A 203 12.45 -19.32 -19.05
N VAL A 204 11.23 -19.24 -19.57
CA VAL A 204 10.46 -18.02 -19.71
C VAL A 204 10.19 -17.47 -18.31
N GLU A 205 10.96 -16.46 -17.87
CA GLU A 205 10.60 -15.58 -16.74
C GLU A 205 9.36 -14.73 -17.11
N GLU A 206 8.22 -15.37 -17.33
CA GLU A 206 6.92 -14.75 -17.59
C GLU A 206 6.16 -14.39 -16.30
N GLU A 207 6.80 -14.34 -15.13
CA GLU A 207 6.05 -14.17 -13.86
C GLU A 207 5.81 -12.71 -13.44
N THR A 208 6.27 -11.72 -14.20
CA THR A 208 5.88 -10.32 -13.98
C THR A 208 5.62 -9.65 -15.32
N THR A 209 4.34 -9.63 -15.71
CA THR A 209 3.85 -8.70 -16.73
C THR A 209 3.91 -7.31 -16.14
N GLY A 210 4.61 -6.38 -16.78
CA GLY A 210 4.71 -5.00 -16.35
C GLY A 210 6.12 -4.46 -16.43
N ASP A 211 6.24 -3.19 -16.75
CA ASP A 211 7.51 -2.47 -16.83
C ASP A 211 7.59 -1.34 -15.80
N VAL A 212 8.73 -0.66 -15.76
CA VAL A 212 8.96 0.47 -14.85
C VAL A 212 7.91 1.59 -14.98
N ARG A 213 7.20 1.71 -16.12
CA ARG A 213 6.14 2.72 -16.29
C ARG A 213 4.91 2.36 -15.48
N ASP A 214 4.54 1.09 -15.44
CA ASP A 214 3.43 0.62 -14.60
C ASP A 214 3.72 0.90 -13.11
N ALA A 215 4.98 0.71 -12.69
CA ALA A 215 5.43 1.08 -11.35
C ALA A 215 5.36 2.59 -11.10
N ILE A 216 5.83 3.41 -12.05
CA ILE A 216 5.74 4.87 -11.94
C ILE A 216 4.28 5.29 -11.80
N ASP A 217 3.39 4.78 -12.65
CA ASP A 217 1.97 5.13 -12.63
C ASP A 217 1.31 4.71 -11.32
N PHE A 218 1.56 3.49 -10.84
CA PHE A 218 1.11 3.00 -9.54
C PHE A 218 1.54 3.93 -8.39
N ILE A 219 2.83 4.26 -8.31
CA ILE A 219 3.36 5.08 -7.22
C ILE A 219 2.86 6.53 -7.34
N MET A 220 2.77 7.07 -8.56
CA MET A 220 2.33 8.44 -8.81
C MET A 220 0.84 8.64 -8.49
N VAL A 221 -0.02 7.68 -8.84
CA VAL A 221 -1.43 7.71 -8.44
C VAL A 221 -1.56 7.64 -6.92
N ASN A 222 -0.81 6.76 -6.27
CA ASN A 222 -0.83 6.66 -4.82
C ASN A 222 -0.33 7.94 -4.13
N PHE A 223 0.76 8.52 -4.64
CA PHE A 223 1.32 9.79 -4.19
C PHE A 223 0.31 10.94 -4.32
N ALA A 224 -0.33 11.09 -5.48
CA ALA A 224 -1.30 12.14 -5.72
C ALA A 224 -2.48 12.05 -4.75
N GLU A 225 -3.03 10.85 -4.54
CA GLU A 225 -4.12 10.63 -3.60
C GLU A 225 -3.70 10.86 -2.14
N MET A 226 -2.51 10.41 -1.74
CA MET A 226 -1.96 10.68 -0.40
C MET A 226 -1.75 12.17 -0.17
N ASN A 227 -1.20 12.90 -1.15
CA ASN A 227 -1.03 14.34 -1.07
C ASN A 227 -2.39 15.06 -0.92
N LYS A 228 -3.40 14.68 -1.72
CA LYS A 228 -4.77 15.22 -1.58
C LYS A 228 -5.36 14.99 -0.19
N LEU A 229 -5.21 13.78 0.36
CA LEU A 229 -5.69 13.46 1.72
C LEU A 229 -4.94 14.29 2.76
N TRP A 230 -3.62 14.42 2.64
CA TRP A 230 -2.80 15.18 3.57
C TRP A 230 -3.12 16.68 3.56
N VAL A 231 -3.36 17.28 2.38
CA VAL A 231 -3.81 18.66 2.24
C VAL A 231 -5.23 18.85 2.79
N ARG A 232 -6.11 17.86 2.58
CA ARG A 232 -7.48 17.86 3.12
C ARG A 232 -7.49 17.93 4.65
N MET A 233 -6.49 17.36 5.34
CA MET A 233 -6.37 17.47 6.80
C MET A 233 -6.34 18.92 7.29
N GLN A 234 -5.82 19.87 6.49
CA GLN A 234 -5.75 21.28 6.89
C GLN A 234 -7.14 21.88 7.16
N HIS A 235 -8.13 21.42 6.39
CA HIS A 235 -9.49 21.96 6.36
C HIS A 235 -10.48 21.14 7.20
N GLN A 236 -10.04 20.05 7.83
CA GLN A 236 -10.89 19.19 8.63
C GLN A 236 -11.08 19.78 10.04
N GLY A 237 -12.33 20.02 10.46
CA GLY A 237 -12.64 20.46 11.82
C GLY A 237 -12.56 21.98 12.04
N PRO A 238 -12.70 22.44 13.30
CA PRO A 238 -12.87 23.86 13.63
C PRO A 238 -11.61 24.69 13.36
N SER A 239 -11.76 25.94 12.91
CA SER A 239 -10.62 26.84 12.62
C SER A 239 -9.70 27.08 13.82
N ARG A 240 -10.22 27.02 15.06
CA ARG A 240 -9.45 27.21 16.30
C ARG A 240 -8.37 26.14 16.51
N GLU A 241 -8.50 24.98 15.87
CA GLU A 241 -7.56 23.85 15.99
C GLU A 241 -6.54 23.80 14.83
N SER A 242 -6.46 24.86 14.00
CA SER A 242 -5.55 24.91 12.84
C SER A 242 -4.09 24.61 13.21
N GLU A 243 -3.57 25.21 14.28
CA GLU A 243 -2.19 24.96 14.73
C GLU A 243 -1.95 23.51 15.17
N LYS A 244 -2.93 22.88 15.83
CA LYS A 244 -2.86 21.46 16.23
C LYS A 244 -2.78 20.58 14.97
N ARG A 245 -3.61 20.87 13.96
CA ARG A 245 -3.62 20.14 12.69
C ARG A 245 -2.34 20.32 11.90
N GLU A 246 -1.76 21.52 11.88
CA GLU A 246 -0.47 21.74 11.22
C GLU A 246 0.64 20.91 11.86
N ARG A 247 0.67 20.81 13.21
CA ARG A 247 1.62 19.94 13.92
C ARG A 247 1.42 18.47 13.55
N GLU A 248 0.19 18.00 13.62
CA GLU A 248 -0.20 16.64 13.24
C GLU A 248 0.14 16.32 11.76
N ARG A 249 -0.09 17.27 10.85
CA ARG A 249 0.28 17.13 9.43
C ARG A 249 1.78 17.05 9.23
N ARG A 250 2.58 17.83 9.98
CA ARG A 250 4.05 17.75 9.93
C ARG A 250 4.57 16.38 10.39
N GLU A 251 3.91 15.74 11.35
CA GLU A 251 4.27 14.38 11.78
C GLU A 251 3.97 13.34 10.68
N LEU A 252 2.85 13.49 9.97
CA LEU A 252 2.41 12.55 8.94
C LEU A 252 3.07 12.75 7.56
N ARG A 253 3.82 13.84 7.36
CA ARG A 253 4.44 14.18 6.05
C ARG A 253 5.29 13.03 5.49
N ILE A 254 5.96 12.30 6.38
CA ILE A 254 6.82 11.15 6.03
C ILE A 254 6.04 10.10 5.24
N LEU A 255 4.76 9.85 5.57
CA LEU A 255 3.94 8.87 4.85
C LEU A 255 3.78 9.22 3.37
N VAL A 256 3.62 10.51 3.06
CA VAL A 256 3.54 11.00 1.67
C VAL A 256 4.91 10.88 1.01
N GLY A 257 5.97 11.29 1.69
CA GLY A 257 7.35 11.23 1.21
C GLY A 257 7.85 9.83 0.89
N THR A 258 7.36 8.78 1.56
CA THR A 258 7.70 7.38 1.27
C THR A 258 7.44 7.02 -0.20
N ASN A 259 6.45 7.64 -0.87
CA ASN A 259 6.22 7.42 -2.30
C ASN A 259 7.39 7.93 -3.16
N LEU A 260 7.95 9.10 -2.83
CA LEU A 260 9.07 9.68 -3.57
C LEU A 260 10.34 8.86 -3.36
N VAL A 261 10.57 8.40 -2.13
CA VAL A 261 11.65 7.46 -1.81
C VAL A 261 11.46 6.13 -2.55
N ARG A 262 10.22 5.67 -2.77
CA ARG A 262 9.97 4.47 -3.56
C ARG A 262 10.32 4.69 -5.04
N LEU A 263 9.94 5.83 -5.62
CA LEU A 263 10.32 6.18 -7.00
C LEU A 263 11.83 6.21 -7.19
N SER A 264 12.58 6.75 -6.22
CA SER A 264 14.04 6.80 -6.29
C SER A 264 14.72 5.43 -6.11
N GLN A 265 13.98 4.42 -5.65
CA GLN A 265 14.47 3.04 -5.49
C GLN A 265 14.28 2.18 -6.75
N LEU A 266 13.55 2.68 -7.76
CA LEU A 266 13.40 2.01 -9.06
C LEU A 266 14.73 2.07 -9.82
N GLN A 267 15.30 0.90 -10.14
CA GLN A 267 16.59 0.79 -10.81
C GLN A 267 16.51 1.19 -12.28
N ASN A 268 15.37 0.94 -12.93
CA ASN A 268 15.18 1.21 -14.35
C ASN A 268 14.47 2.55 -14.63
N LEU A 269 14.41 3.44 -13.63
CA LEU A 269 13.94 4.82 -13.81
C LEU A 269 14.99 5.66 -14.54
N GLU A 270 14.88 5.71 -15.86
CA GLU A 270 15.76 6.54 -16.68
C GLU A 270 15.53 8.05 -16.49
N LEU A 271 16.57 8.85 -16.76
CA LEU A 271 16.50 10.31 -16.76
C LEU A 271 15.40 10.86 -17.68
N SER A 272 15.15 10.17 -18.79
CA SER A 272 14.10 10.51 -19.77
C SER A 272 12.70 10.46 -19.12
N LEU A 273 12.38 9.34 -18.46
CA LEU A 273 11.13 9.10 -17.74
C LEU A 273 11.00 10.06 -16.55
N TYR A 274 12.08 10.26 -15.79
CA TYR A 274 12.06 11.20 -14.68
C TYR A 274 11.72 12.62 -15.14
N ARG A 275 12.38 13.11 -16.20
CA ARG A 275 12.18 14.47 -16.72
C ARG A 275 10.81 14.67 -17.36
N GLN A 276 10.27 13.66 -18.03
CA GLN A 276 9.05 13.79 -18.82
C GLN A 276 7.78 13.44 -18.04
N ILE A 277 7.86 12.54 -17.06
CA ILE A 277 6.70 11.98 -16.37
C ILE A 277 6.76 12.29 -14.87
N VAL A 278 7.81 11.81 -14.17
CA VAL A 278 7.85 11.84 -12.70
C VAL A 278 7.95 13.26 -12.16
N LEU A 279 8.97 14.02 -12.57
CA LEU A 279 9.19 15.38 -12.05
C LEU A 279 8.01 16.31 -12.39
N PRO A 280 7.49 16.38 -13.64
CA PRO A 280 6.30 17.16 -13.94
C PRO A 280 5.10 16.76 -13.08
N GLY A 281 4.85 15.46 -12.89
CA GLY A 281 3.75 14.98 -12.06
C GLY A 281 3.90 15.37 -10.58
N ILE A 282 5.11 15.30 -10.01
CA ILE A 282 5.34 15.75 -8.62
C ILE A 282 5.14 17.26 -8.50
N LEU A 283 5.68 18.03 -9.45
CA LEU A 283 5.55 19.49 -9.48
C LEU A 283 4.09 19.93 -9.65
N GLU A 284 3.31 19.23 -10.49
CA GLU A 284 1.88 19.49 -10.64
C GLU A 284 1.15 19.33 -9.31
N GLN A 285 1.41 18.25 -8.56
CA GLN A 285 0.81 18.04 -7.25
C GLN A 285 1.23 19.10 -6.22
N SER A 286 2.49 19.54 -6.25
CA SER A 286 3.03 20.59 -5.37
C SER A 286 2.43 21.97 -5.68
N VAL A 287 2.32 22.35 -6.95
CA VAL A 287 1.75 23.66 -7.34
C VAL A 287 0.23 23.68 -7.13
N SER A 288 -0.46 22.58 -7.43
CA SER A 288 -1.92 22.50 -7.37
C SER A 288 -2.48 22.53 -5.95
N CYS A 289 -1.72 22.06 -4.95
CA CYS A 289 -2.22 22.00 -3.57
C CYS A 289 -2.37 23.38 -2.91
N ARG A 290 -1.66 24.41 -3.39
CA ARG A 290 -1.65 25.79 -2.85
C ARG A 290 -1.48 25.86 -1.34
N GLU A 291 -0.74 24.91 -0.76
CA GLU A 291 -0.58 24.77 0.68
C GLU A 291 0.91 24.79 1.06
N PRO A 292 1.38 25.78 1.84
CA PRO A 292 2.80 26.02 2.06
C PRO A 292 3.56 24.84 2.68
N ILE A 293 2.99 24.15 3.67
CA ILE A 293 3.66 23.03 4.36
C ILE A 293 3.94 21.89 3.38
N SER A 294 2.96 21.60 2.52
CA SER A 294 3.08 20.56 1.50
C SER A 294 4.09 20.95 0.44
N GLN A 295 4.05 22.20 -0.03
CA GLN A 295 5.00 22.70 -1.02
C GLN A 295 6.44 22.66 -0.52
N GLU A 296 6.69 23.20 0.68
CA GLU A 296 8.01 23.19 1.31
C GLU A 296 8.55 21.76 1.43
N TYR A 297 7.77 20.86 2.04
CA TYR A 297 8.19 19.49 2.26
C TYR A 297 8.40 18.70 0.97
N LEU A 298 7.49 18.80 0.00
CA LEU A 298 7.62 18.05 -1.26
C LEU A 298 8.82 18.54 -2.07
N MET A 299 9.13 19.83 -2.05
CA MET A 299 10.32 20.35 -2.75
C MET A 299 11.61 19.92 -2.06
N GLU A 300 11.65 19.92 -0.72
CA GLU A 300 12.78 19.35 0.02
C GLU A 300 12.99 17.87 -0.33
N CYS A 301 11.92 17.07 -0.37
CA CYS A 301 12.01 15.64 -0.70
C CYS A 301 12.41 15.35 -2.15
N VAL A 302 12.14 16.27 -3.10
CA VAL A 302 12.60 16.10 -4.49
C VAL A 302 14.10 16.40 -4.62
N ILE A 303 14.63 17.28 -3.77
CA ILE A 303 16.06 17.65 -3.77
C ILE A 303 16.91 16.61 -3.03
N GLN A 304 16.38 16.05 -1.95
CA GLN A 304 17.02 15.03 -1.12
C GLN A 304 17.20 13.71 -1.86
#